data_AF-A0A7J9QVL5-F1
#
_entry.id   AF-A0A7J9QVL5-F1
#
_cell.length_a   1.000
_cell.length_b   1.000
_cell.length_c   1.000
_cell.angle_alpha   90.00
_cell.angle_beta   90.00
_cell.angle_gamma   90.00
#
_symmetry.space_group_name_H-M   'P 1'
#
loop_
_entity.id
_entity.type
_entity.pdbx_description
1 polymer ?
#
loop_
_entity_poly.entity_id
_entity_poly.type
_entity_poly.pdbx_seq_one_letter_code
_entity_poly.pdbx_strand_id
1 'polypeptide(L)' 'MNDRKKKAKLIILLGIIWVVVTLPLPWIINNPAVSDSQLNTILSIIGILSIPFIMLGVAWTLKPELTT' A
#
# COMPACT_ATOMS: atom_id res chain seq x y z
N MET A 1 11.06 24.39 6.67
CA MET A 1 10.44 23.17 7.26
C MET A 1 11.49 22.06 7.23
N ASN A 2 11.95 21.57 8.38
CA ASN A 2 13.04 20.58 8.49
C ASN A 2 12.77 19.34 7.62
N ASP A 3 13.78 18.81 6.94
CA ASP A 3 13.63 17.70 5.99
C ASP A 3 13.12 16.43 6.65
N ARG A 4 13.45 16.20 7.94
CA ARG A 4 12.87 15.14 8.76
C ARG A 4 11.33 15.22 8.86
N LYS A 5 10.77 16.42 8.97
CA LYS A 5 9.31 16.63 9.04
C LYS A 5 8.64 16.38 7.69
N LYS A 6 9.30 16.75 6.58
CA LYS A 6 8.80 16.47 5.22
C LYS A 6 8.76 14.97 4.93
N LYS A 7 9.85 14.25 5.25
CA LYS A 7 9.93 12.79 5.11
C LYS A 7 8.84 12.09 5.91
N ALA A 8 8.69 12.41 7.19
CA ALA A 8 7.63 11.84 8.02
C ALA A 8 6.23 12.08 7.44
N LYS A 9 5.94 13.29 6.94
CA LYS A 9 4.65 13.62 6.30
C LYS A 9 4.41 12.79 5.04
N LEU A 10 5.43 12.54 4.24
CA LEU A 10 5.36 11.70 3.04
C LEU A 10 5.08 10.23 3.39
N ILE A 11 5.75 9.68 4.40
CA ILE A 11 5.54 8.30 4.86
C ILE A 11 4.10 8.13 5.38
N ILE A 12 3.63 9.07 6.20
CA ILE A 12 2.26 9.06 6.73
C ILE A 12 1.24 9.13 5.58
N LEU A 13 1.47 10.02 4.61
CA LEU A 13 0.62 10.14 3.43
C LEU A 13 0.56 8.82 2.64
N LEU A 14 1.71 8.20 2.39
CA LEU A 14 1.79 6.90 1.72
C LEU A 14 1.05 5.80 2.50
N GLY A 15 1.25 5.73 3.81
CA GLY A 15 0.53 4.79 4.67
C GLY A 15 -0.99 4.95 4.60
N ILE A 16 -1.50 6.19 4.63
CA ILE A 16 -2.94 6.48 4.50
C ILE A 16 -3.46 6.01 3.14
N ILE A 17 -2.75 6.33 2.05
CA ILE A 17 -3.17 5.92 0.70
C ILE A 17 -3.26 4.40 0.61
N TRP A 18 -2.25 3.68 1.13
CA TRP A 18 -2.25 2.23 1.11
C TRP A 18 -3.39 1.62 1.93
N VAL A 19 -3.68 2.17 3.12
CA VAL A 19 -4.83 1.76 3.94
C VAL A 19 -6.15 1.97 3.21
N VAL A 20 -6.34 3.12 2.56
CA VAL A 20 -7.59 3.42 1.82
C VAL A 20 -7.76 2.47 0.63
N VAL A 21 -6.69 2.17 -0.11
CA VAL A 21 -6.74 1.25 -1.26
C VAL A 21 -7.04 -0.19 -0.83
N THR A 22 -6.54 -0.61 0.33
CA THR A 22 -6.77 -1.96 0.87
C THR A 22 -8.05 -2.07 1.69
N LEU A 23 -8.65 -0.94 2.08
CA LEU A 23 -9.86 -0.89 2.89
C LEU A 23 -10.98 -1.78 2.34
N PRO A 24 -11.36 -1.84 1.06
CA PRO A 24 -12.47 -2.70 0.64
C PRO A 24 -12.27 -4.20 0.87
N LEU A 25 -11.03 -4.69 1.06
CA LEU A 25 -10.71 -6.13 1.12
C LEU A 25 -11.52 -6.93 2.15
N PRO A 26 -11.59 -6.54 3.45
CA PRO A 26 -12.37 -7.27 4.45
C PRO A 26 -13.86 -7.42 4.13
N TRP A 27 -14.43 -6.54 3.31
CA TRP A 27 -15.86 -6.56 2.95
C TRP A 27 -16.15 -7.35 1.67
N ILE A 28 -15.14 -7.58 0.82
CA ILE A 28 -15.27 -8.34 -0.43
C ILE A 28 -14.76 -9.77 -0.31
N ILE A 29 -13.80 -10.03 0.60
CA ILE A 29 -13.30 -11.38 0.85
C ILE A 29 -14.43 -12.23 1.46
N ASN A 30 -14.63 -13.43 0.93
CA ASN A 30 -15.67 -14.38 1.34
C ASN A 30 -17.11 -13.86 1.20
N ASN A 31 -17.32 -12.79 0.42
CA ASN A 31 -18.65 -12.26 0.16
C ASN A 31 -19.30 -13.04 -1.01
N PRO A 32 -20.38 -13.82 -0.78
CA PRO A 32 -21.01 -14.61 -1.83
C PRO A 32 -21.68 -13.78 -2.94
N ALA A 33 -21.89 -12.48 -2.70
CA ALA A 33 -22.43 -11.56 -3.70
C ALA A 33 -21.35 -11.01 -4.66
N VAL A 34 -20.06 -11.28 -4.40
CA VAL A 34 -18.94 -10.84 -5.24
C VAL A 34 -18.45 -12.03 -6.05
N SER A 35 -18.42 -11.90 -7.38
CA SER A 35 -17.88 -12.96 -8.24
C SER A 35 -16.38 -13.13 -8.06
N ASP A 36 -15.87 -14.35 -8.22
CA ASP A 36 -14.43 -14.64 -8.15
C ASP A 36 -13.63 -13.80 -9.16
N SER A 37 -14.18 -13.58 -10.36
CA SER A 37 -13.55 -12.71 -11.37
C SER A 37 -13.39 -11.27 -10.89
N GLN A 38 -14.40 -10.73 -10.20
CA GLN A 38 -14.36 -9.38 -9.65
C GLN A 38 -13.36 -9.29 -8.49
N LEU A 39 -13.36 -10.29 -7.60
CA LEU A 39 -12.41 -10.38 -6.49
C LEU A 39 -10.96 -10.45 -7.00
N ASN A 40 -10.67 -11.30 -7.98
CA ASN A 40 -9.35 -11.45 -8.59
C ASN A 40 -8.88 -10.16 -9.30
N THR A 41 -9.80 -9.44 -9.93
CA THR A 41 -9.50 -8.14 -10.56
C THR A 41 -9.09 -7.12 -9.49
N ILE A 42 -9.85 -7.01 -8.40
CA ILE A 42 -9.56 -6.09 -7.30
C ILE A 42 -8.25 -6.45 -6.61
N LEU A 43 -8.02 -7.74 -6.33
CA LEU A 43 -6.77 -8.23 -5.75
C LEU A 43 -5.56 -7.91 -6.63
N SER A 44 -5.69 -8.04 -7.95
CA SER A 44 -4.63 -7.71 -8.90
C SER A 44 -4.29 -6.21 -8.88
N ILE A 45 -5.31 -5.35 -8.85
CA ILE A 45 -5.13 -3.89 -8.75
C ILE A 45 -4.43 -3.53 -7.44
N ILE A 46 -4.92 -4.06 -6.31
CA ILE A 46 -4.32 -3.80 -4.99
C ILE A 46 -2.87 -4.33 -4.93
N GLY A 47 -2.60 -5.48 -5.53
CA GLY A 47 -1.26 -6.05 -5.63
C GLY A 47 -0.30 -5.11 -6.35
N ILE A 48 -0.67 -4.61 -7.54
CA ILE A 48 0.13 -3.66 -8.31
C ILE A 48 0.33 -2.36 -7.54
N LEU A 49 -0.73 -1.81 -6.95
CA LEU A 49 -0.65 -0.58 -6.15
C LEU A 49 0.21 -0.76 -4.90
N SER A 50 0.33 -1.96 -4.35
CA SER A 50 1.15 -2.25 -3.15
C SER A 50 2.66 -2.30 -3.44
N ILE A 51 3.08 -2.50 -4.69
CA ILE A 51 4.50 -2.62 -5.09
C ILE A 51 5.37 -1.47 -4.55
N PRO A 52 5.06 -0.17 -4.79
CA PRO A 52 5.91 0.92 -4.30
C PRO A 52 6.04 0.95 -2.78
N PHE A 53 4.98 0.59 -2.05
CA PHE A 53 5.00 0.59 -0.58
C PHE A 53 5.85 -0.56 -0.03
N ILE A 54 5.74 -1.75 -0.61
CA ILE A 54 6.56 -2.91 -0.25
C ILE A 54 8.02 -2.66 -0.62
N MET A 55 8.29 -2.15 -1.83
CA MET A 55 9.64 -1.77 -2.28
C MET A 55 10.29 -0.77 -1.32
N LEU A 56 9.57 0.26 -0.89
CA LEU A 56 10.08 1.23 0.08
C LEU A 56 10.36 0.59 1.45
N GLY A 57 9.49 -0.30 1.93
CA GLY A 57 9.72 -1.04 3.17
C GLY A 57 10.96 -1.95 3.11
N VAL A 58 11.13 -2.66 1.99
CA VAL A 58 12.33 -3.48 1.73
C VAL A 58 13.58 -2.61 1.64
N ALA A 59 13.53 -1.51 0.88
CA ALA A 59 14.65 -0.62 0.70
C ALA A 59 15.08 0.03 2.03
N TRP A 60 14.16 0.49 2.88
CA TRP A 60 14.50 0.95 4.24
C TRP A 60 15.15 -0.13 5.09
N THR A 61 14.73 -1.39 4.94
CA THR A 61 15.23 -2.49 5.79
C THR A 61 16.61 -2.97 5.35
N LEU A 62 16.84 -3.11 4.04
CA LEU A 62 18.05 -3.71 3.49
C LEU A 62 19.13 -2.68 3.11
N LYS A 63 18.72 -1.49 2.65
CA LYS A 63 19.59 -0.44 2.12
C LYS A 63 19.03 0.95 2.45
N PRO A 64 19.00 1.33 3.74
CA PRO A 64 18.42 2.61 4.17
C PRO A 64 19.04 3.82 3.44
N GLU A 65 20.29 3.72 3.00
CA GLU A 65 20.99 4.75 2.22
C GLU A 65 20.33 5.09 0.86
N LEU A 66 19.48 4.21 0.31
CA LEU A 66 18.74 4.46 -0.94
C LEU A 66 17.42 5.22 -0.72
N THR A 67 17.05 5.44 0.54
CA THR A 67 15.72 5.94 0.95
C THR A 67 15.79 7.07 1.99
N THR A 68 16.99 7.39 2.48
CA THR A 68 17.33 8.56 3.31
C THR A 68 18.08 9.59 2.49
#